data_AF-A0A938A2W6-F1
#
_entry.id   AF-A0A938A2W6-F1
#
_cell.length_a   1.000
_cell.length_b   1.000
_cell.length_c   1.000
_cell.angle_alpha   90.00
_cell.angle_beta   90.00
_cell.angle_gamma   90.00
#
_symmetry.space_group_name_H-M   'P 1'
#
loop_
_entity.id
_entity.type
_entity.pdbx_description
1 polymer ?
#
loop_
_entity_poly.entity_id
_entity_poly.type
_entity_poly.pdbx_seq_one_letter_code
_entity_poly.pdbx_strand_id
1 'polypeptide(L)'
;ERICLFGIRSVDPAEHAALLKADIAINDMRVLDERGIVAPLREFLDTVRAAGGMLHVSLDVDFLDPSIAPAVGTTVPGGTTFREAHLVMELLHESGLVTSLDLVELNPFLDERGRTAKLIVELVGSMMGRKVFDRPTRSF
;
A
#
# COMPACT_ATOMS: atom_id res chain seq x y z
N GLU A 1 -15.27 -9.93 -4.55
CA GLU A 1 -15.09 -10.03 -3.08
C GLU A 1 -13.64 -10.17 -2.55
N ARG A 2 -12.61 -10.56 -3.31
CA ARG A 2 -11.25 -10.88 -2.75
C ARG A 2 -10.13 -9.89 -3.08
N ILE A 3 -10.47 -8.78 -3.74
CA ILE A 3 -9.51 -7.75 -4.15
C ILE A 3 -9.88 -6.45 -3.45
N CYS A 4 -8.86 -5.76 -2.96
CA CYS A 4 -8.97 -4.42 -2.39
C CYS A 4 -7.98 -3.50 -3.09
N LEU A 5 -8.48 -2.47 -3.77
CA LEU A 5 -7.68 -1.37 -4.29
C LEU A 5 -7.56 -0.30 -3.22
N PHE A 6 -6.37 0.30 -3.12
CA PHE A 6 -6.02 1.15 -2.00
C PHE A 6 -5.15 2.32 -2.47
N GLY A 7 -5.55 3.55 -2.18
CA GLY A 7 -4.85 4.76 -2.63
C GLY A 7 -5.04 5.09 -4.12
N ILE A 8 -6.10 4.56 -4.73
CA ILE A 8 -6.40 4.86 -6.14
C ILE A 8 -6.78 6.35 -6.28
N ARG A 9 -6.22 7.01 -7.31
CA ARG A 9 -6.45 8.45 -7.53
C ARG A 9 -6.50 8.90 -8.98
N SER A 10 -5.96 8.09 -9.88
CA SER A 10 -6.10 8.29 -11.31
C SER A 10 -6.49 6.97 -11.93
N VAL A 11 -7.62 6.97 -12.62
CA VAL A 11 -8.10 5.85 -13.43
C VAL A 11 -8.53 6.39 -14.76
N ASP A 12 -8.22 5.67 -15.83
CA ASP A 12 -8.76 6.05 -17.13
C ASP A 12 -10.28 5.76 -17.20
N PRO A 13 -11.02 6.36 -18.14
CA PRO A 13 -12.47 6.15 -18.22
C PRO A 13 -12.90 4.69 -18.41
N ALA A 14 -12.09 3.88 -19.09
CA ALA A 14 -12.37 2.46 -19.30
C ALA A 14 -12.13 1.65 -18.03
N GLU A 15 -11.04 1.92 -17.30
CA GLU A 15 -10.76 1.35 -15.98
C GLU A 15 -11.86 1.71 -14.99
N HIS A 16 -12.23 2.99 -14.91
CA HIS A 16 -13.32 3.44 -14.04
C HIS A 16 -14.63 2.72 -14.34
N ALA A 17 -15.00 2.60 -15.62
CA ALA A 17 -16.20 1.87 -16.03
C ALA A 17 -16.14 0.37 -15.72
N ALA A 18 -14.95 -0.24 -15.74
CA ALA A 18 -14.73 -1.62 -15.34
C ALA A 18 -14.84 -1.80 -13.82
N LEU A 19 -14.22 -0.90 -13.05
CA LEU A 19 -14.25 -0.89 -11.59
C LEU A 19 -15.66 -0.74 -11.03
N LEU A 20 -16.49 0.12 -11.64
CA LEU A 20 -17.90 0.28 -11.24
C LEU A 20 -18.75 -0.99 -11.41
N LYS A 21 -18.34 -1.91 -12.28
CA LYS A 21 -19.01 -3.18 -12.53
C LYS A 21 -18.37 -4.34 -11.77
N ALA A 22 -17.17 -4.12 -11.25
CA ALA A 22 -16.40 -5.12 -10.55
C ALA A 22 -16.79 -5.14 -9.08
N ASP A 23 -16.91 -6.35 -8.54
CA ASP A 23 -17.14 -6.55 -7.11
C ASP A 23 -15.79 -6.54 -6.37
N ILE A 24 -15.23 -5.34 -6.26
CA ILE A 24 -13.90 -5.04 -5.70
C ILE A 24 -14.05 -3.94 -4.66
N ALA A 25 -13.39 -4.09 -3.50
CA ALA A 25 -13.33 -3.02 -2.52
C ALA A 25 -12.39 -1.92 -3.02
N ILE A 26 -12.86 -0.68 -3.10
CA ILE A 26 -12.08 0.45 -3.61
C ILE A 26 -11.96 1.48 -2.50
N ASN A 27 -10.73 1.72 -2.06
CA ASN A 27 -10.38 2.78 -1.11
C ASN A 27 -9.55 3.82 -1.86
N ASP A 28 -10.22 4.81 -2.43
CA ASP A 28 -9.58 5.93 -3.11
C ASP A 28 -8.97 6.93 -2.10
N MET A 29 -8.25 7.92 -2.61
CA MET A 29 -7.64 8.95 -1.75
C MET A 29 -8.67 9.70 -0.91
N ARG A 30 -9.91 9.89 -1.38
CA ARG A 30 -10.95 10.53 -0.59
C ARG A 30 -11.35 9.68 0.62
N VAL A 31 -11.48 8.37 0.44
CA VAL A 31 -11.73 7.44 1.56
C VAL A 31 -10.59 7.50 2.57
N LEU A 32 -9.34 7.55 2.10
CA LEU A 32 -8.18 7.68 2.98
C LEU A 32 -8.13 9.03 3.71
N ASP A 33 -8.51 10.12 3.04
CA ASP A 33 -8.57 11.46 3.62
C ASP A 33 -9.67 11.56 4.70
N GLU A 34 -10.85 10.99 4.45
CA GLU A 34 -11.99 11.07 5.36
C GLU A 34 -11.89 10.09 6.53
N ARG A 35 -11.36 8.88 6.30
CA ARG A 35 -11.35 7.79 7.30
C ARG A 35 -9.97 7.51 7.90
N GLY A 36 -8.94 8.13 7.35
CA GLY A 36 -7.54 7.80 7.62
C GLY A 36 -7.13 6.46 6.98
N ILE A 37 -5.82 6.24 6.88
CA ILE A 37 -5.28 5.05 6.20
C ILE A 37 -5.49 3.73 6.95
N VAL A 38 -5.69 3.79 8.27
CA VAL A 38 -5.72 2.58 9.13
C VAL A 38 -7.07 1.87 9.08
N ALA A 39 -8.17 2.61 9.12
CA ALA A 39 -9.49 2.00 9.28
C ALA A 39 -9.86 1.09 8.09
N PRO A 40 -9.75 1.55 6.82
CA PRO A 40 -10.14 0.71 5.70
C PRO A 40 -9.17 -0.47 5.49
N LEU A 41 -7.89 -0.31 5.83
CA LEU A 41 -6.93 -1.42 5.79
C LEU A 41 -7.31 -2.51 6.82
N ARG A 42 -7.65 -2.13 8.06
CA ARG A 42 -8.06 -3.11 9.09
C ARG A 42 -9.32 -3.87 8.71
N GLU A 43 -10.33 -3.18 8.17
CA GLU A 43 -11.56 -3.81 7.69
C GLU A 43 -11.28 -4.89 6.63
N PHE A 44 -10.36 -4.60 5.70
CA PHE A 44 -9.95 -5.58 4.70
C PHE A 44 -9.18 -6.75 5.33
N LEU A 45 -8.22 -6.48 6.23
CA LEU A 45 -7.46 -7.54 6.92
C LEU A 45 -8.37 -8.46 7.75
N ASP A 46 -9.39 -7.91 8.40
CA ASP A 46 -10.37 -8.69 9.15
C ASP A 46 -11.21 -9.58 8.23
N THR A 47 -11.56 -9.09 7.04
CA THR A 47 -12.24 -9.88 6.00
C THR A 47 -11.37 -11.06 5.54
N VAL A 48 -10.08 -10.82 5.26
CA VAL A 48 -9.13 -11.88 4.88
C VAL A 48 -8.97 -12.90 6.00
N ARG A 49 -8.83 -12.44 7.25
CA ARG A 49 -8.70 -13.31 8.43
C ARG A 49 -9.94 -14.17 8.65
N ALA A 50 -11.14 -13.58 8.57
CA ALA A 50 -12.41 -14.29 8.73
C ALA A 50 -12.59 -15.38 7.67
N ALA A 51 -12.04 -15.18 6.47
CA ALA A 51 -12.03 -16.18 5.40
C ALA A 51 -10.92 -17.23 5.54
N GLY A 52 -10.05 -17.15 6.56
CA GLY A 52 -8.85 -18.00 6.68
C GLY A 52 -7.90 -17.84 5.49
N GLY A 53 -7.88 -16.65 4.89
CA GLY A 53 -7.16 -16.37 3.66
C GLY A 53 -5.69 -16.04 3.86
N MET A 54 -4.95 -16.08 2.76
CA MET A 54 -3.59 -15.55 2.64
C MET A 54 -3.63 -14.26 1.82
N LEU A 55 -2.78 -13.30 2.15
CA LEU A 55 -2.74 -11.99 1.52
C LEU A 55 -1.52 -11.86 0.62
N HIS A 56 -1.77 -11.55 -0.64
CA HIS A 56 -0.77 -11.03 -1.56
C HIS A 56 -0.86 -9.51 -1.61
N VAL A 57 0.29 -8.83 -1.50
CA VAL A 57 0.38 -7.37 -1.63
C VAL A 57 1.06 -7.06 -2.97
N SER A 58 0.37 -6.36 -3.85
CA SER A 58 0.99 -5.79 -5.05
C SER A 58 1.14 -4.29 -4.81
N LEU A 59 2.37 -3.84 -4.54
CA LEU A 59 2.67 -2.44 -4.24
C LEU A 59 3.19 -1.76 -5.49
N ASP A 60 2.34 -0.90 -6.05
CA ASP A 60 2.75 0.11 -7.01
C ASP A 60 3.49 1.24 -6.29
N VAL A 61 4.65 1.64 -6.81
CA VAL A 61 5.42 2.76 -6.26
C VAL A 61 4.68 4.07 -6.45
N ASP A 62 3.82 4.16 -7.46
CA ASP A 62 2.98 5.32 -7.70
C ASP A 62 1.98 5.56 -6.55
N PHE A 63 1.74 4.59 -5.66
CA PHE A 63 0.93 4.78 -4.45
C PHE A 63 1.45 5.93 -3.56
N LEU A 64 2.75 6.21 -3.63
CA LEU A 64 3.43 7.26 -2.88
C LEU A 64 3.31 8.61 -3.59
N ASP A 65 3.33 9.69 -2.82
CA ASP A 65 3.37 11.02 -3.42
C ASP A 65 4.66 11.24 -4.23
N PRO A 66 4.60 11.83 -5.43
CA PRO A 66 5.78 12.09 -6.27
C PRO A 66 6.85 12.95 -5.57
N SER A 67 6.48 13.77 -4.58
CA SER A 67 7.44 14.57 -3.80
C SER A 67 8.42 13.71 -3.00
N ILE A 68 8.07 12.46 -2.68
CA ILE A 68 8.91 11.48 -1.98
C ILE A 68 9.37 10.33 -2.86
N ALA A 69 8.59 9.98 -3.89
CA ALA A 69 8.87 8.88 -4.82
C ALA A 69 8.75 9.33 -6.28
N PRO A 70 9.70 10.13 -6.82
CA PRO A 70 9.62 10.66 -8.18
C PRO A 70 9.84 9.60 -9.28
N ALA A 71 10.46 8.46 -8.94
CA ALA A 71 10.90 7.43 -9.88
C ALA A 71 9.79 6.53 -10.44
N VAL A 72 8.71 7.10 -10.97
CA VAL A 72 7.58 6.38 -11.58
C VAL A 72 7.20 6.99 -12.92
N GLY A 73 6.69 6.17 -13.84
CA GLY A 73 6.35 6.62 -15.20
C GLY A 73 5.23 7.66 -15.25
N THR A 74 4.23 7.50 -14.38
CA THR A 74 3.04 8.36 -14.32
C THR A 74 2.92 8.94 -12.91
N THR A 75 3.34 10.19 -12.74
CA THR A 75 3.23 10.87 -11.44
C THR A 75 1.88 11.57 -11.31
N VAL A 76 1.14 11.23 -10.25
CA VAL A 76 -0.12 11.91 -9.89
C VAL A 76 0.03 12.50 -8.49
N PRO A 77 -0.10 13.83 -8.30
CA PRO A 77 -0.05 14.45 -6.98
C PRO A 77 -1.13 13.94 -6.03
N GLY A 78 -0.89 14.03 -4.72
CA GLY A 78 -1.84 13.59 -3.70
C GLY A 78 -1.77 12.08 -3.47
N GLY A 79 -0.55 11.52 -3.54
CA GLY A 79 -0.30 10.15 -3.10
C GLY A 79 -0.09 10.07 -1.60
N THR A 80 0.15 8.86 -1.09
CA THR A 80 0.39 8.68 0.33
C THR A 80 1.75 9.22 0.75
N THR A 81 1.81 9.72 1.98
CA THR A 81 3.06 10.15 2.60
C THR A 81 3.89 8.93 3.02
N PHE A 82 5.20 9.14 3.24
CA PHE A 82 6.08 8.09 3.74
C PHE A 82 5.57 7.48 5.06
N ARG A 83 5.03 8.31 5.97
CA ARG A 83 4.54 7.85 7.28
C ARG A 83 3.32 6.95 7.15
N GLU A 84 2.42 7.28 6.23
CA GLU A 84 1.23 6.50 5.95
C GLU A 84 1.58 5.16 5.32
N ALA A 85 2.42 5.16 4.29
CA ALA A 85 2.89 3.93 3.67
C ALA A 85 3.67 3.05 4.65
N HIS A 86 4.52 3.64 5.49
CA HIS A 86 5.25 2.91 6.53
C HIS A 86 4.31 2.23 7.52
N LEU A 87 3.27 2.96 7.99
CA LEU A 87 2.26 2.42 8.88
C LEU A 87 1.46 1.28 8.24
N VAL A 88 1.13 1.40 6.95
CA VAL A 88 0.50 0.31 6.18
C VAL A 88 1.39 -0.95 6.21
N MET A 89 2.69 -0.80 5.95
CA MET A 89 3.62 -1.93 5.95
C MET A 89 3.77 -2.57 7.34
N GLU A 90 3.81 -1.78 8.41
CA GLU A 90 3.82 -2.29 9.79
C GLU A 90 2.53 -3.08 10.09
N LEU A 91 1.35 -2.56 9.73
CA LEU A 91 0.07 -3.23 9.96
C LEU A 91 -0.06 -4.51 9.13
N LEU A 92 0.42 -4.49 7.90
CA LEU A 92 0.50 -5.66 7.03
C LEU A 92 1.37 -6.75 7.67
N HIS A 93 2.55 -6.39 8.20
CA HIS A 93 3.41 -7.31 8.94
C HIS A 93 2.70 -7.87 10.18
N GLU A 94 2.17 -6.99 11.04
CA GLU A 94 1.49 -7.34 12.29
C GLU A 94 0.26 -8.24 12.07
N SER A 95 -0.36 -8.17 10.90
CA SER A 95 -1.52 -8.99 10.56
C SER A 95 -1.22 -10.50 10.56
N GLY A 96 0.03 -10.88 10.23
CA GLY A 96 0.44 -12.27 9.99
C GLY A 96 -0.18 -12.91 8.74
N LEU A 97 -0.87 -12.13 7.89
CA LEU A 97 -1.61 -12.64 6.73
C LEU A 97 -0.81 -12.58 5.42
N VAL A 98 0.20 -11.71 5.33
CA VAL A 98 0.96 -11.47 4.10
C VAL A 98 1.87 -12.66 3.78
N THR A 99 1.68 -13.26 2.61
CA THR A 99 2.47 -14.42 2.15
C THR A 99 3.32 -14.12 0.91
N SER A 100 3.02 -13.06 0.18
CA SER A 100 3.76 -12.65 -1.00
C SER A 100 3.64 -11.15 -1.24
N LEU A 101 4.66 -10.59 -1.90
CA LEU A 101 4.74 -9.18 -2.24
C LEU A 101 5.31 -9.03 -3.65
N ASP A 102 4.67 -8.19 -4.45
CA ASP A 102 5.22 -7.63 -5.68
C ASP A 102 5.50 -6.14 -5.50
N LEU A 103 6.64 -5.69 -6.06
CA LEU A 103 7.00 -4.27 -6.17
C LEU A 103 7.02 -3.91 -7.65
N VAL A 104 6.17 -2.98 -8.07
CA VAL A 104 5.97 -2.63 -9.48
C VAL A 104 6.19 -1.15 -9.75
N GLU A 105 6.33 -0.77 -11.02
CA GLU A 105 6.44 0.61 -11.52
C GLU A 105 7.63 1.46 -11.03
N LEU A 106 8.62 0.87 -10.34
CA LEU A 106 9.89 1.54 -10.11
C LEU A 106 10.62 1.76 -11.45
N ASN A 107 10.88 3.01 -11.80
CA ASN A 107 11.68 3.40 -12.95
C ASN A 107 13.03 4.03 -12.52
N PRO A 108 14.14 3.27 -12.51
CA PRO A 108 15.44 3.77 -12.06
C PRO A 108 15.98 4.97 -12.86
N PHE A 109 15.56 5.14 -14.12
CA PHE A 109 15.99 6.27 -14.94
C PHE A 109 15.40 7.60 -14.48
N LEU A 110 14.26 7.56 -13.79
CA LEU A 110 13.59 8.71 -13.20
C LEU A 110 13.95 8.90 -11.72
N ASP A 111 14.79 8.03 -11.15
CA ASP A 111 15.16 8.09 -9.75
C ASP A 111 16.31 9.07 -9.50
N GLU A 112 16.10 9.99 -8.56
CA GLU A 112 17.11 10.94 -8.15
C GLU A 112 18.00 10.33 -7.06
N ARG A 113 19.19 9.86 -7.44
CA ARG A 113 20.19 9.28 -6.52
C ARG A 113 19.67 8.08 -5.73
N GLY A 114 18.77 7.30 -6.34
CA GLY A 114 18.16 6.11 -5.74
C GLY A 114 17.23 6.43 -4.58
N ARG A 115 16.63 7.61 -4.56
CA ARG A 115 15.77 8.08 -3.46
C ARG A 115 14.54 7.21 -3.34
N THR A 116 13.85 6.94 -4.44
CA THR A 116 12.66 6.09 -4.45
C THR A 116 13.03 4.65 -4.13
N ALA A 117 14.09 4.12 -4.74
CA ALA A 117 14.55 2.76 -4.46
C ALA A 117 14.86 2.54 -2.97
N LYS A 118 15.58 3.47 -2.33
CA LYS A 118 15.87 3.40 -0.89
C LYS A 118 14.59 3.47 -0.05
N LEU A 119 13.65 4.33 -0.43
CA LEU A 119 12.38 4.45 0.26
C LEU A 119 11.60 3.12 0.22
N ILE A 120 11.52 2.48 -0.94
CA ILE A 120 10.87 1.17 -1.09
C ILE A 120 11.55 0.11 -0.22
N VAL A 121 12.89 0.08 -0.19
CA VAL A 121 13.64 -0.85 0.67
C VAL A 121 13.29 -0.64 2.14
N GLU A 122 13.14 0.60 2.60
CA GLU A 122 12.70 0.88 3.97
C GLU A 122 11.27 0.40 4.23
N LEU A 123 10.34 0.61 3.30
CA LEU A 123 8.96 0.13 3.41
C LEU A 123 8.87 -1.40 3.47
N VAL A 124 9.60 -2.09 2.59
CA VAL A 124 9.70 -3.55 2.62
C VAL A 124 10.36 -4.03 3.92
N GLY A 125 11.36 -3.31 4.41
CA GLY A 125 11.96 -3.54 5.72
C GLY A 125 10.90 -3.58 6.82
N SER A 126 10.01 -2.58 6.87
CA SER A 126 8.89 -2.55 7.83
C SER A 126 7.92 -3.71 7.66
N MET A 127 7.57 -4.05 6.42
CA MET A 127 6.69 -5.18 6.12
C MET A 127 7.32 -6.53 6.53
N MET A 128 8.66 -6.60 6.50
CA MET A 128 9.45 -7.75 6.96
C MET A 128 9.74 -7.73 8.47
N GLY A 129 9.19 -6.76 9.21
CA GLY A 129 9.27 -6.70 10.68
C GLY A 129 10.34 -5.80 11.26
N ARG A 130 11.00 -4.96 10.44
CA ARG A 130 11.86 -3.88 10.97
C ARG A 130 10.99 -2.90 11.75
N LYS A 131 11.32 -2.69 13.02
CA LYS A 131 10.61 -1.73 13.90
C LYS A 131 11.50 -0.56 14.24
N VAL A 132 10.90 0.61 14.38
CA VAL A 132 11.59 1.82 14.88
C VAL A 132 11.94 1.69 16.38
N PHE A 133 11.15 0.90 17.12
CA PHE A 133 11.35 0.59 18.53
C PHE A 133 11.04 -0.88 18.78
N ASP A 134 11.89 -1.57 19.54
CA ASP A 134 11.59 -2.91 20.05
C ASP A 134 10.45 -2.82 21.08
N ARG A 135 9.21 -2.89 20.61
CA ARG A 135 8.09 -3.20 21.49
C ARG A 135 8.17 -4.69 21.80
N PRO A 136 8.31 -5.10 23.07
CA PRO A 136 8.37 -6.52 23.41
C PRO A 136 7.12 -7.20 22.84
N THR A 137 7.36 -8.18 21.97
CA THR A 137 6.31 -9.03 21.42
C THR A 137 5.59 -9.63 22.61
N ARG A 138 4.31 -9.32 22.79
CA ARG A 138 3.49 -10.08 23.74
C ARG A 138 3.37 -11.49 23.16
N SER A 139 4.15 -12.41 23.71
CA SER A 139 3.94 -13.84 23.54
C SER A 139 2.53 -14.16 24.02
N PHE A 140 1.71 -14.72 23.13
CA PHE A 140 0.48 -15.42 23.50
C PHE A 140 0.83 -16.85 23.94
#